data_AF-A0A7V9WM02-F1
#
_entry.id   AF-A0A7V9WM02-F1
#
_cell.length_a   1.000
_cell.length_b   1.000
_cell.length_c   1.000
_cell.angle_alpha   90.00
_cell.angle_beta   90.00
_cell.angle_gamma   90.00
#
_symmetry.space_group_name_H-M   'P 1'
#
loop_
_entity.id
_entity.type
_entity.pdbx_description
1 polymer ?
#
loop_
_entity_poly.entity_id
_entity_poly.type
_entity_poly.pdbx_seq_one_letter_code
_entity_poly.pdbx_strand_id
1 'polypeptide(L)'
;LYPDGRVQHAGVAIGIHGWAGHPFAGLEPDEGTPFGAASDGTRNWMAVTGACMMVERGKFHEVGGFDESFAVGGGDVDLCLRLTAAGYRSLCVPHVRLIHDESASRDPRRVPPGDFETSRRSYGAFRTVGDPFYHPALTLRDTSCRLRSAGEAPSPP
;
A
#
# COMPACT_ATOMS: atom_id res chain seq x y z
N LEU A 1 2.72 12.72 2.93
CA LEU A 1 1.65 13.52 3.56
C LEU A 1 0.96 14.31 2.46
N TYR A 2 -0.35 14.54 2.60
CA TYR A 2 -1.05 15.54 1.82
C TYR A 2 -0.53 16.94 2.18
N PRO A 3 -0.79 17.97 1.34
CA PRO A 3 -0.37 19.35 1.63
C PRO A 3 -0.92 19.92 2.94
N ASP A 4 -2.06 19.41 3.41
CA ASP A 4 -2.68 19.80 4.69
C ASP A 4 -2.07 19.10 5.93
N GLY A 5 -1.05 18.26 5.74
CA GLY A 5 -0.35 17.56 6.82
C GLY A 5 -0.91 16.18 7.14
N ARG A 6 -2.09 15.82 6.64
CA ARG A 6 -2.68 14.49 6.86
C ARG A 6 -1.89 13.40 6.16
N VAL A 7 -2.03 12.18 6.67
CA VAL A 7 -1.38 11.01 6.10
C VAL A 7 -1.96 10.73 4.71
N GLN A 8 -1.10 10.57 3.72
CA GLN A 8 -1.45 10.06 2.39
C GLN A 8 -0.96 8.61 2.22
N HIS A 9 0.20 8.31 2.80
CA HIS A 9 0.84 7.00 2.77
C HIS A 9 1.65 6.79 4.04
N ALA A 10 1.47 5.63 4.66
CA ALA A 10 2.28 5.14 5.78
C ALA A 10 2.44 3.61 5.70
N GLY A 11 2.55 3.09 4.47
CA GLY A 11 2.49 1.67 4.12
C GLY A 11 1.32 1.35 3.17
N VAL A 12 1.37 0.18 2.56
CA VAL A 12 0.29 -0.38 1.72
C VAL A 12 -0.11 -1.75 2.29
N ALA A 13 -1.42 -1.94 2.44
CA ALA A 13 -2.01 -3.23 2.80
C ALA A 13 -2.81 -3.81 1.63
N ILE A 14 -2.69 -5.11 1.41
CA ILE A 14 -3.43 -5.82 0.35
C ILE A 14 -4.87 -6.10 0.80
N GLY A 15 -5.81 -5.95 -0.12
CA GLY A 15 -7.24 -6.22 0.07
C GLY A 15 -8.09 -5.00 0.42
N ILE A 16 -7.48 -3.88 0.86
CA ILE A 16 -8.20 -2.62 1.06
C ILE A 16 -8.78 -2.16 -0.28
N HIS A 17 -10.06 -1.78 -0.29
CA HIS A 17 -10.84 -1.47 -1.50
C HIS A 17 -10.81 -2.58 -2.56
N GLY A 18 -10.56 -3.82 -2.14
CA GLY A 18 -10.50 -4.98 -3.01
C GLY A 18 -9.19 -5.11 -3.77
N TRP A 19 -8.23 -4.20 -3.63
CA TRP A 19 -6.95 -4.24 -4.34
C TRP A 19 -5.79 -4.10 -3.36
N ALA A 20 -5.28 -2.90 -3.23
CA ALA A 20 -4.28 -2.49 -2.27
C ALA A 20 -4.62 -1.05 -1.89
N GLY A 21 -4.47 -0.70 -0.62
CA GLY A 21 -4.80 0.63 -0.11
C GLY A 21 -3.80 1.11 0.91
N HIS A 22 -3.90 2.39 1.28
CA HIS A 22 -3.00 3.04 2.23
C HIS A 22 -3.69 3.19 3.58
N PRO A 23 -3.42 2.29 4.55
CA PRO A 23 -3.79 2.51 5.94
C PRO A 23 -3.45 3.92 6.42
N PHE A 24 -4.29 4.47 7.29
CA PHE A 24 -4.20 5.81 7.86
C PHE A 24 -4.44 6.96 6.88
N ALA A 25 -4.63 6.71 5.59
CA ALA A 25 -4.84 7.81 4.63
C ALA A 25 -6.05 8.66 5.04
N GLY A 26 -5.83 9.98 5.14
CA GLY A 26 -6.82 10.96 5.58
C GLY A 26 -6.86 11.20 7.09
N LEU A 27 -6.03 10.54 7.89
CA LEU A 27 -5.92 10.76 9.34
C LEU A 27 -4.76 11.70 9.68
N GLU A 28 -4.76 12.25 10.89
CA GLU A 28 -3.57 12.92 11.42
C GLU A 28 -2.45 11.89 11.71
N PRO A 29 -1.16 12.26 11.56
CA PRO A 29 -0.06 11.31 11.75
C PRO A 29 -0.05 10.60 13.11
N ASP A 30 -0.45 11.31 14.16
CA ASP A 30 -0.48 10.83 15.55
C ASP A 30 -1.89 10.38 15.99
N GLU A 31 -2.85 10.28 15.05
CA GLU A 31 -4.20 9.81 15.34
C GLU A 31 -4.20 8.31 15.67
N GLY A 32 -4.64 7.97 16.88
CA GLY A 32 -4.68 6.59 17.36
C GLY A 32 -5.82 5.79 16.74
N THR A 33 -5.50 4.62 16.20
CA THR A 33 -6.45 3.62 15.71
C THR A 33 -6.27 2.30 16.47
N PRO A 34 -7.18 1.31 16.32
CA PRO A 34 -6.92 -0.07 16.76
C PRO A 34 -5.63 -0.69 16.22
N PHE A 35 -5.05 -0.11 15.15
CA PHE A 35 -3.78 -0.50 14.58
C PHE A 35 -2.61 0.44 14.98
N GLY A 36 -2.80 1.26 16.01
CA GLY A 36 -1.88 2.34 16.42
C GLY A 36 -2.02 3.60 15.55
N ALA A 37 -1.04 4.48 15.57
CA ALA A 37 -0.94 5.66 14.72
C ALA A 37 0.08 5.46 13.60
N ALA A 38 -0.04 6.28 12.55
CA ALA A 38 0.90 6.25 11.41
C ALA A 38 2.34 6.61 11.83
N SER A 39 2.49 7.37 12.92
CA SER A 39 3.78 7.84 13.44
C SER A 39 4.45 6.92 14.47
N ASP A 40 3.80 5.85 14.92
CA ASP A 40 4.24 5.01 16.06
C ASP A 40 5.61 4.33 15.90
N GLY A 41 6.18 4.34 14.70
CA GLY A 41 7.51 3.81 14.44
C GLY A 41 7.61 3.06 13.12
N THR A 42 8.77 2.46 12.88
CA THR A 42 9.02 1.69 11.67
C THR A 42 8.20 0.39 11.66
N ARG A 43 7.48 0.14 10.57
CA ARG A 43 6.58 -1.03 10.43
C ARG A 43 6.89 -1.83 9.16
N ASN A 44 6.76 -3.16 9.26
CA ASN A 44 6.72 -4.04 8.09
C ASN A 44 5.39 -3.87 7.37
N TRP A 45 5.44 -3.88 6.05
CA TRP A 45 4.29 -3.84 5.17
C TRP A 45 4.48 -4.82 4.01
N MET A 46 3.39 -5.25 3.38
CA MET A 46 3.51 -6.00 2.13
C MET A 46 4.07 -5.10 1.01
N ALA A 47 3.71 -3.82 1.01
CA ALA A 47 4.23 -2.86 0.06
C ALA A 47 4.35 -1.44 0.64
N VAL A 48 5.12 -0.60 -0.05
CA VAL A 48 5.22 0.85 0.15
C VAL A 48 5.02 1.55 -1.20
N THR A 49 4.64 2.81 -1.19
CA THR A 49 4.34 3.54 -2.43
C THR A 49 5.61 3.89 -3.21
N GLY A 50 5.50 3.86 -4.54
CA GLY A 50 6.53 4.36 -5.45
C GLY A 50 6.78 5.87 -5.37
N ALA A 51 5.90 6.65 -4.72
CA ALA A 51 6.08 8.10 -4.60
C ALA A 51 7.35 8.49 -3.83
N CYS A 52 7.80 7.66 -2.88
CA CYS A 52 9.07 7.82 -2.21
C CYS A 52 9.54 6.46 -1.68
N MET A 53 10.36 5.77 -2.47
CA MET A 53 10.93 4.47 -2.10
C MET A 53 12.43 4.42 -2.33
N MET A 54 13.10 3.58 -1.55
CA MET A 54 14.51 3.27 -1.73
C MET A 54 14.70 1.76 -1.68
N VAL A 55 15.36 1.21 -2.70
CA VAL A 55 15.67 -0.22 -2.80
C VAL A 55 17.15 -0.36 -3.08
N GLU A 56 17.78 -1.32 -2.41
CA GLU A 56 19.16 -1.67 -2.72
C GLU A 56 19.27 -2.16 -4.16
N ARG A 57 20.24 -1.63 -4.91
CA ARG A 57 20.40 -1.91 -6.34
C ARG A 57 20.44 -3.41 -6.65
N GLY A 58 21.18 -4.20 -5.87
CA GLY A 58 21.27 -5.66 -6.08
C GLY A 58 19.91 -6.35 -6.00
N LYS A 59 19.15 -6.06 -4.94
CA LYS A 59 17.80 -6.61 -4.71
C LYS A 59 16.80 -6.18 -5.78
N PHE A 60 16.89 -4.94 -6.25
CA PHE A 60 16.04 -4.44 -7.33
C PHE A 60 16.28 -5.22 -8.63
N HIS A 61 17.55 -5.43 -9.01
CA HIS A 61 17.89 -6.19 -10.22
C HIS A 61 17.60 -7.68 -10.08
N GLU A 62 17.77 -8.26 -8.89
CA GLU A 62 17.48 -9.67 -8.61
C GLU A 62 16.03 -10.04 -8.95
N VAL A 63 15.08 -9.17 -8.61
CA VAL A 63 13.65 -9.39 -8.91
C VAL A 63 13.24 -8.90 -10.30
N GLY A 64 14.14 -8.30 -11.07
CA GLY A 64 13.88 -7.78 -12.42
C GLY A 64 13.33 -6.36 -12.49
N GLY A 65 13.44 -5.56 -11.42
CA GLY A 65 12.99 -4.17 -11.41
C GLY A 65 11.48 -4.00 -11.47
N PHE A 66 10.98 -2.87 -11.99
CA PHE A 66 9.54 -2.65 -12.20
C PHE A 66 9.04 -3.43 -13.42
N ASP A 67 7.84 -3.98 -13.33
CA ASP A 67 7.15 -4.57 -14.49
C ASP A 67 6.52 -3.44 -15.33
N GLU A 68 7.03 -3.26 -16.54
CA GLU A 68 6.58 -2.24 -17.51
C GLU A 68 5.16 -2.51 -18.04
N SER A 69 4.56 -3.66 -17.72
CA SER A 69 3.15 -3.94 -18.00
C SER A 69 2.18 -3.09 -17.17
N PHE A 70 2.65 -2.49 -16.07
CA PHE A 70 1.90 -1.48 -15.32
C PHE A 70 2.16 -0.09 -15.91
N ALA A 71 1.11 0.55 -16.40
CA ALA A 71 1.20 1.88 -16.99
C ALA A 71 1.22 3.00 -15.93
N VAL A 72 0.42 2.86 -14.87
CA VAL A 72 0.19 3.93 -13.88
C VAL A 72 0.19 3.42 -12.44
N GLY A 73 -0.59 2.39 -12.12
CA GLY A 73 -0.87 1.98 -10.74
C GLY A 73 -0.61 0.49 -10.49
N GLY A 74 -0.10 0.16 -9.30
CA GLY A 74 0.10 -1.23 -8.85
C GLY A 74 1.51 -1.78 -9.08
N GLY A 75 2.35 -1.13 -9.89
CA GLY A 75 3.73 -1.59 -10.14
C GLY A 75 4.65 -1.51 -8.91
N ASP A 76 4.40 -0.58 -8.00
CA ASP A 76 5.09 -0.49 -6.70
C ASP A 76 4.70 -1.63 -5.75
N VAL A 77 3.42 -1.98 -5.72
CA VAL A 77 2.90 -3.14 -4.98
C VAL A 77 3.50 -4.43 -5.53
N ASP A 78 3.44 -4.64 -6.85
CA ASP A 78 4.05 -5.80 -7.51
C ASP A 78 5.54 -5.96 -7.18
N LEU A 79 6.32 -4.88 -7.29
CA LEU A 79 7.74 -4.89 -6.94
C LEU A 79 7.98 -5.32 -5.49
N CYS A 80 7.23 -4.77 -4.54
CA CYS A 80 7.36 -5.10 -3.12
C CYS A 80 7.00 -6.56 -2.82
N LEU A 81 6.02 -7.12 -3.54
CA LEU A 81 5.61 -8.51 -3.39
C LEU A 81 6.65 -9.47 -3.96
N ARG A 82 7.25 -9.16 -5.11
CA ARG A 82 8.38 -9.94 -5.65
C ARG A 82 9.59 -9.89 -4.73
N LEU A 83 9.91 -8.73 -4.16
CA LEU A 83 10.95 -8.60 -3.13
C LEU A 83 10.63 -9.44 -1.88
N THR A 84 9.37 -9.46 -1.46
CA THR A 84 8.91 -10.29 -0.34
C THR A 84 9.04 -11.79 -0.65
N ALA A 85 8.70 -12.21 -1.88
CA ALA A 85 8.88 -13.59 -2.33
C ALA A 85 10.36 -14.01 -2.39
N ALA A 86 11.27 -13.06 -2.63
CA ALA A 86 12.72 -13.25 -2.55
C ALA A 86 13.27 -13.20 -1.10
N GLY A 87 12.41 -13.04 -0.08
CA GLY A 87 12.80 -13.03 1.33
C GLY A 87 13.20 -11.66 1.89
N TYR A 88 12.96 -10.58 1.15
CA TYR A 88 13.19 -9.21 1.62
C TYR A 88 11.95 -8.62 2.32
N ARG A 89 12.13 -7.45 2.94
CA ARG A 89 11.06 -6.76 3.69
C ARG A 89 10.89 -5.34 3.18
N SER A 90 9.63 -4.92 3.06
CA SER A 90 9.25 -3.53 2.85
C SER A 90 8.96 -2.88 4.19
N LEU A 91 9.57 -1.72 4.43
CA LEU A 91 9.45 -0.97 5.68
C LEU A 91 8.95 0.45 5.38
N CYS A 92 7.96 0.91 6.15
CA CYS A 92 7.62 2.33 6.20
C CYS A 92 8.22 2.95 7.45
N VAL A 93 8.88 4.10 7.29
CA VAL A 93 9.73 4.71 8.30
C VAL A 93 9.23 6.13 8.59
N PRO A 94 8.52 6.38 9.70
CA PRO A 94 7.79 7.63 9.90
C PRO A 94 8.64 8.82 10.35
N HIS A 95 9.95 8.61 10.60
CA HIS A 95 10.87 9.67 10.98
C HIS A 95 11.28 10.56 9.79
N VAL A 96 11.06 10.10 8.56
CA VAL A 96 11.18 10.93 7.35
C VAL A 96 9.78 11.21 6.83
N ARG A 97 9.40 12.49 6.79
CA ARG A 97 8.09 12.94 6.31
C ARG A 97 8.27 13.80 5.07
N LEU A 98 7.58 13.43 4.00
CA LEU A 98 7.55 14.18 2.75
C LEU A 98 6.12 14.63 2.47
N ILE A 99 5.99 15.84 1.93
CA ILE A 99 4.73 16.32 1.34
C ILE A 99 4.74 15.90 -0.12
N HIS A 100 3.70 15.19 -0.54
CA HIS A 100 3.54 14.75 -1.92
C HIS A 100 2.28 15.41 -2.48
N ASP A 101 2.49 16.34 -3.40
CA ASP A 101 1.44 17.02 -4.14
C ASP A 101 0.92 16.07 -5.23
N GLU A 102 0.13 15.10 -4.76
CA GLU A 102 -0.43 14.05 -5.60
C GLU A 102 -1.27 14.67 -6.72
N SER A 103 -1.21 14.04 -7.89
CA SER A 103 -1.98 14.47 -9.06
C SER A 103 -1.59 15.83 -9.65
N ALA A 104 -0.53 16.48 -9.18
CA ALA A 104 0.03 17.69 -9.82
C ALA A 104 0.39 17.48 -11.31
N SER A 105 0.66 16.22 -11.72
CA SER A 105 0.93 15.83 -13.11
C SER A 105 -0.06 14.80 -13.69
N ARG A 106 -1.08 14.35 -12.94
CA ARG A 106 -1.91 13.18 -13.29
C ARG A 106 -3.35 13.29 -12.80
N ASP A 107 -4.32 12.89 -13.62
CA ASP A 107 -5.71 12.67 -13.14
C ASP A 107 -5.77 11.36 -12.32
N PRO A 108 -6.07 11.41 -11.02
CA PRO A 108 -6.13 10.21 -10.17
C PRO A 108 -7.26 9.26 -10.56
N ARG A 109 -8.22 9.71 -11.39
CA ARG A 109 -9.33 8.89 -11.89
C ARG A 109 -8.95 8.01 -13.10
N ARG A 110 -7.66 7.98 -13.47
CA ARG A 110 -7.22 7.41 -14.75
C ARG A 110 -6.16 6.32 -14.61
N VAL A 111 -6.34 5.40 -13.66
CA VAL A 111 -5.64 4.10 -13.70
C VAL A 111 -6.22 3.29 -14.88
N PRO A 112 -5.41 2.91 -15.88
CA PRO A 112 -5.88 2.16 -17.03
C PRO A 112 -6.48 0.81 -16.61
N PRO A 113 -7.56 0.33 -17.28
CA PRO A 113 -8.11 -1.01 -17.01
C PRO A 113 -7.08 -2.15 -17.09
N GLY A 114 -6.04 -1.98 -17.94
CA GLY A 114 -4.93 -2.92 -18.05
C GLY A 114 -4.17 -3.11 -16.74
N ASP A 115 -3.99 -2.06 -15.94
CA ASP A 115 -3.27 -2.15 -14.66
C ASP A 115 -4.04 -3.00 -13.65
N PHE A 116 -5.38 -2.96 -13.67
CA PHE A 116 -6.20 -3.83 -12.82
C PHE A 116 -6.10 -5.31 -13.22
N GLU A 117 -5.96 -5.60 -14.51
CA GLU A 117 -5.70 -6.95 -15.01
C GLU A 117 -4.30 -7.43 -14.61
N THR A 118 -3.27 -6.59 -14.78
CA THR A 118 -1.90 -6.89 -14.34
C THR A 118 -1.84 -7.10 -12.81
N SER A 119 -2.54 -6.25 -12.05
CA SER A 119 -2.71 -6.38 -10.59
C SER A 119 -3.35 -7.71 -10.19
N ARG A 120 -4.38 -8.16 -10.93
CA ARG A 120 -5.03 -9.45 -10.70
C ARG A 120 -4.05 -10.62 -10.87
N ARG A 121 -3.18 -10.54 -11.88
CA ARG A 121 -2.18 -11.60 -12.17
C ARG A 121 -1.05 -11.60 -11.15
N SER A 122 -0.55 -10.42 -10.80
CA SER A 122 0.58 -10.28 -9.87
C SER A 122 0.20 -10.68 -8.44
N TYR A 123 -0.82 -10.04 -7.88
CA TYR A 123 -1.10 -10.13 -6.45
C TYR A 123 -2.53 -10.50 -6.10
N GLY A 124 -3.26 -11.07 -7.07
CA GLY A 124 -4.58 -11.62 -6.86
C GLY A 124 -4.67 -12.63 -5.73
N ALA A 125 -3.62 -13.46 -5.54
CA ALA A 125 -3.58 -14.47 -4.48
C ALA A 125 -3.50 -13.89 -3.06
N PHE A 126 -2.80 -12.77 -2.87
CA PHE A 126 -2.75 -12.11 -1.55
C PHE A 126 -4.11 -11.53 -1.13
N ARG A 127 -5.00 -11.30 -2.09
CA ARG A 127 -6.39 -10.89 -1.81
C ARG A 127 -7.24 -12.00 -1.20
N THR A 128 -6.85 -13.27 -1.37
CA THR A 128 -7.57 -14.43 -0.81
C THR A 128 -6.89 -14.97 0.44
N VAL A 129 -5.56 -14.96 0.50
CA VAL A 129 -4.78 -15.42 1.67
C VAL A 129 -4.76 -14.38 2.80
N GLY A 130 -4.85 -13.10 2.46
CA GLY A 130 -4.75 -11.98 3.39
C GLY A 130 -3.31 -11.45 3.51
N ASP A 131 -3.22 -10.22 4.01
CA ASP A 131 -1.96 -9.52 4.26
C ASP A 131 -1.44 -9.88 5.66
N PRO A 132 -0.25 -10.50 5.81
CA PRO A 132 0.28 -10.92 7.11
C PRO A 132 0.67 -9.74 8.02
N PHE A 133 0.81 -8.53 7.48
CA PHE A 133 1.15 -7.33 8.23
C PHE A 133 -0.06 -6.45 8.55
N TYR A 134 -1.25 -6.79 8.05
CA TYR A 134 -2.49 -6.07 8.34
C TYR A 134 -3.50 -6.98 9.03
N HIS A 135 -3.88 -6.63 10.27
CA HIS A 135 -4.63 -7.54 11.12
C HIS A 135 -6.03 -7.86 10.53
N PRO A 136 -6.45 -9.15 10.47
CA PRO A 136 -7.69 -9.56 9.80
C PRO A 136 -8.97 -9.04 10.46
N ALA A 137 -8.91 -8.59 11.72
CA ALA A 137 -10.02 -7.92 12.41
C ALA A 137 -10.14 -6.42 12.08
N LEU A 138 -9.30 -5.88 11.21
CA LEU A 138 -9.43 -4.51 10.69
C LEU A 138 -10.27 -4.48 9.42
N THR A 139 -10.90 -3.35 9.15
CA THR A 139 -11.66 -3.14 7.92
C THR A 139 -10.75 -3.18 6.70
N LEU A 140 -11.27 -3.74 5.60
CA LEU A 140 -10.69 -3.61 4.26
C LEU A 140 -11.52 -2.66 3.38
N ARG A 141 -12.55 -2.02 3.95
CA ARG A 141 -13.50 -1.17 3.20
C ARG A 141 -12.98 0.24 2.99
N ASP A 142 -12.11 0.70 3.89
CA ASP A 142 -11.57 2.04 3.94
C ASP A 142 -10.18 2.02 4.61
N THR A 143 -9.57 3.20 4.72
CA THR A 143 -8.21 3.40 5.20
C THR A 143 -8.12 3.73 6.69
N SER A 144 -9.25 3.77 7.42
CA SER A 144 -9.32 4.26 8.80
C SER A 144 -8.66 3.35 9.83
N CYS A 145 -8.31 2.12 9.47
CA CYS A 145 -7.78 1.10 10.38
C CYS A 145 -8.71 0.79 11.57
N ARG A 146 -10.02 1.03 11.44
CA ARG A 146 -11.00 0.60 12.44
C ARG A 146 -11.19 -0.92 12.44
N LEU A 147 -11.75 -1.45 13.52
CA LEU A 147 -12.24 -2.82 13.53
C LEU A 147 -13.39 -3.00 12.53
N ARG A 148 -13.42 -4.16 11.86
CA ARG A 148 -14.54 -4.52 10.98
C ARG A 148 -15.81 -4.78 11.77
N SER A 149 -16.94 -4.37 11.21
CA SER A 149 -18.26 -4.65 11.77
C SER A 149 -18.62 -6.13 11.61
N ALA A 150 -19.51 -6.64 12.46
CA ALA A 150 -20.04 -7.99 12.31
C ALA A 150 -20.70 -8.15 10.92
N GLY A 151 -20.32 -9.18 10.17
CA GLY A 151 -20.83 -9.44 8.82
C GLY A 151 -20.26 -8.54 7.72
N GLU A 152 -19.25 -7.72 8.00
CA GLU A 152 -18.56 -6.92 6.99
C GLU A 152 -17.87 -7.84 5.96
N ALA A 153 -18.47 -7.96 4.78
CA ALA A 153 -17.89 -8.74 3.69
C ALA A 153 -16.57 -8.10 3.20
N PRO A 154 -15.65 -8.89 2.60
CA PRO A 154 -14.46 -8.35 1.95
C PRO A 154 -14.82 -7.33 0.87
N SER A 155 -13.91 -6.37 0.63
CA SER A 155 -14.09 -5.39 -0.43
C SER A 155 -14.01 -6.07 -1.81
N PRO A 156 -15.02 -5.88 -2.69
CA PRO A 156 -14.97 -6.41 -4.04
C PRO A 156 -13.86 -5.71 -4.85
N PRO A 157 -13.28 -6.40 -5.86
CA PRO A 157 -12.43 -5.75 -6.88
C PRO A 157 -13.19 -4.67 -7.66
#